data_AF-A0A954L1T0-F1
#
_entry.id   AF-A0A954L1T0-F1
#
_cell.length_a   1.000
_cell.length_b   1.000
_cell.length_c   1.000
_cell.angle_alpha   90.00
_cell.angle_beta   90.00
_cell.angle_gamma   90.00
#
_symmetry.space_group_name_H-M   'P 1'
#
loop_
_entity.id
_entity.type
_entity.pdbx_description
1 polymer ?
#
loop_
_entity_poly.entity_id
_entity_poly.type
_entity_poly.pdbx_seq_one_letter_code
_entity_poly.pdbx_strand_id
1 'polypeptide(L)'
;SQLFESLGVLLFFGLNLHHAMFLVLSSSFATRPVSERWSLPGWDLVMYWVTKVQHQGFLIVAPVGILMFVATVTLLVSMRTAPQFNFMTYGMTLRLVLGLGGLLLFFPDIYLSLQTFLQQMAEESLNHG
;
A
#
# COMPACT_ATOMS: atom_id res chain seq x y z
N SER A 1 -0.25 13.68 -3.86
CA SER A 1 -0.11 14.29 -2.52
C SER A 1 1.35 14.18 -2.15
N GLN A 2 2.07 15.30 -2.14
CA GLN A 2 3.55 15.32 -2.11
C GLN A 2 4.16 14.56 -0.91
N LEU A 3 3.47 14.52 0.23
CA LEU A 3 3.91 13.74 1.40
C LEU A 3 3.84 12.23 1.17
N PHE A 4 2.79 11.73 0.54
CA PHE A 4 2.68 10.30 0.21
C PHE A 4 3.67 9.89 -0.87
N GLU A 5 3.92 10.77 -1.85
CA GLU A 5 4.94 10.53 -2.89
C GLU A 5 6.34 10.45 -2.27
N SER A 6 6.70 11.41 -1.41
CA SER A 6 8.00 11.38 -0.70
C SER A 6 8.14 10.20 0.25
N LEU A 7 7.08 9.82 0.99
CA LEU A 7 7.06 8.60 1.80
C LEU A 7 7.22 7.35 0.93
N GLY A 8 6.58 7.30 -0.25
CA GLY A 8 6.73 6.21 -1.20
C GLY A 8 8.17 6.05 -1.68
N VAL A 9 8.85 7.18 -1.97
CA VAL A 9 10.27 7.18 -2.34
C VAL A 9 11.15 6.71 -1.18
N LEU A 10 10.90 7.20 0.04
CA LEU A 10 11.63 6.76 1.23
C LEU A 10 11.45 5.26 1.49
N LEU A 11 10.23 4.74 1.33
CA LEU A 11 9.95 3.31 1.45
C LEU A 11 10.63 2.51 0.33
N PHE A 12 10.61 3.00 -0.91
CA PHE A 12 11.28 2.35 -2.05
C PHE A 12 12.79 2.16 -1.80
N PHE A 13 13.46 3.18 -1.26
CA PHE A 13 14.86 3.05 -0.88
C PHE A 13 15.06 2.25 0.40
N GLY A 14 14.27 2.50 1.44
CA GLY A 14 14.41 1.87 2.76
C GLY A 14 14.11 0.37 2.79
N LEU A 15 13.22 -0.10 1.92
CA LEU A 15 12.90 -1.52 1.73
C LEU A 15 13.78 -2.19 0.65
N ASN A 16 14.79 -1.50 0.13
CA ASN A 16 15.69 -1.99 -0.93
C ASN A 16 14.98 -2.41 -2.23
N LEU A 17 13.80 -1.86 -2.55
CA LEU A 17 13.07 -2.20 -3.79
C LEU A 17 13.89 -1.86 -5.03
N HIS A 18 14.76 -0.86 -4.97
CA HIS A 18 15.66 -0.52 -6.07
C HIS A 18 16.61 -1.68 -6.44
N HIS A 19 17.11 -2.44 -5.46
CA HIS A 19 17.91 -3.63 -5.74
C HIS A 19 17.07 -4.72 -6.39
N ALA A 20 15.86 -4.97 -5.87
CA ALA A 20 14.92 -5.92 -6.46
C ALA A 20 14.57 -5.54 -7.91
N MET A 21 14.37 -4.25 -8.18
CA MET A 21 14.11 -3.74 -9.53
C MET A 21 15.26 -4.02 -10.49
N PHE A 22 16.51 -3.77 -10.07
CA PHE A 22 17.68 -4.08 -10.91
C PHE A 22 17.86 -5.58 -11.14
N LEU A 23 17.56 -6.41 -10.13
CA LEU A 23 17.62 -7.86 -10.26
C LEU A 23 16.59 -8.35 -11.29
N VAL A 24 15.33 -7.92 -11.18
CA VAL A 24 14.27 -8.25 -12.14
C VAL A 24 14.60 -7.74 -13.54
N LEU A 25 15.17 -6.54 -13.66
CA LEU A 25 15.61 -6.02 -14.95
C LEU A 25 16.72 -6.88 -15.56
N SER A 26 17.70 -7.29 -14.76
CA SER A 26 18.79 -8.16 -15.22
C SER A 26 18.30 -9.55 -15.62
N SER A 27 17.35 -10.14 -14.88
CA SER A 27 16.78 -11.45 -15.22
C SER A 27 15.89 -11.38 -16.45
N SER A 28 15.21 -10.25 -16.68
CA SER A 28 14.40 -10.03 -17.90
C SER A 28 15.24 -10.15 -19.18
N PHE A 29 16.50 -9.68 -19.17
CA PHE A 29 17.39 -9.86 -20.32
C PHE A 29 17.82 -11.31 -20.56
N ALA A 30 17.82 -12.14 -19.51
CA ALA A 30 18.11 -13.57 -19.64
C ALA A 30 16.91 -14.37 -20.15
N THR A 31 15.69 -14.02 -19.73
CA THR A 31 14.46 -14.69 -20.17
C THR A 31 13.94 -14.18 -21.52
N ARG A 32 14.20 -12.91 -21.85
CA ARG A 32 13.74 -12.26 -23.09
C ARG A 32 14.90 -11.55 -23.79
N PRO A 33 15.74 -12.29 -24.53
CA PRO A 33 16.84 -11.69 -25.25
C PRO A 33 16.33 -10.69 -26.31
N VAL A 34 17.11 -9.64 -26.55
CA VAL A 34 16.79 -8.56 -27.51
C VAL A 34 16.69 -9.07 -28.96
N SER A 35 17.26 -10.24 -29.25
CA SER A 35 17.32 -10.82 -30.59
C SER A 35 16.03 -11.54 -31.04
N GLU A 36 15.08 -11.80 -30.14
CA GLU A 36 13.86 -12.56 -30.45
C GLU A 36 12.60 -11.69 -30.52
N ARG A 37 11.61 -12.14 -31.29
CA ARG A 37 10.30 -11.48 -31.39
C ARG A 37 9.54 -11.67 -30.08
N TRP A 38 9.35 -10.58 -29.33
CA TRP A 38 8.60 -10.61 -28.09
C TRP A 38 7.11 -10.83 -28.35
N SER A 39 6.54 -11.81 -27.66
CA SER A 39 5.08 -11.87 -27.47
C SER A 39 4.73 -10.92 -26.33
N LEU A 40 3.93 -9.88 -26.60
CA LEU A 40 3.40 -9.05 -25.53
C LEU A 40 2.53 -9.92 -24.61
N PRO A 41 2.68 -9.81 -23.28
CA PRO A 41 1.79 -10.51 -22.36
C PRO A 41 0.34 -10.11 -22.65
N GLY A 42 -0.55 -11.10 -22.61
CA GLY A 42 -1.99 -10.86 -22.80
C GLY A 42 -2.55 -9.91 -21.74
N TRP A 43 -3.63 -9.22 -22.09
CA TRP A 43 -4.35 -8.32 -21.17
C TRP A 43 -4.75 -8.99 -19.85
N ASP A 44 -5.02 -10.29 -19.88
CA ASP A 44 -5.37 -11.09 -18.69
C ASP A 44 -4.27 -11.05 -17.63
N LEU A 45 -2.99 -11.09 -18.03
CA LEU A 45 -1.87 -11.04 -17.09
C LEU A 45 -1.78 -9.67 -16.43
N VAL A 46 -1.98 -8.60 -17.19
CA VAL A 46 -1.98 -7.22 -16.65
C VAL A 46 -3.11 -7.03 -15.65
N MET A 47 -4.32 -7.48 -16.00
CA MET A 47 -5.48 -7.40 -15.11
C MET A 47 -5.30 -8.23 -13.83
N TYR A 48 -4.66 -9.40 -13.94
CA TYR A 48 -4.29 -10.21 -12.77
C TYR A 48 -3.41 -9.44 -11.80
N TRP A 49 -2.32 -8.83 -12.28
CA TRP A 49 -1.39 -8.07 -11.44
C TRP A 49 -2.04 -6.83 -10.82
N VAL A 50 -2.82 -6.08 -11.60
CA VAL A 50 -3.56 -4.90 -11.09
C VAL A 50 -4.52 -5.31 -9.96
N THR A 51 -5.30 -6.37 -10.18
CA THR A 51 -6.26 -6.87 -9.19
C THR A 51 -5.55 -7.35 -7.92
N LYS A 52 -4.43 -8.07 -8.09
CA LYS A 52 -3.63 -8.57 -6.97
C LYS A 52 -3.05 -7.45 -6.10
N VAL A 53 -2.43 -6.45 -6.73
CA VAL A 53 -1.85 -5.29 -6.04
C VAL A 53 -2.95 -4.48 -5.34
N GLN A 54 -4.10 -4.30 -5.99
CA GLN A 54 -5.25 -3.60 -5.40
C GLN A 54 -5.79 -4.33 -4.16
N HIS A 55 -5.99 -5.64 -4.26
CA HIS A 55 -6.48 -6.46 -3.15
C HIS A 55 -5.52 -6.45 -1.96
N GLN A 56 -4.23 -6.68 -2.22
CA GLN A 56 -3.21 -6.70 -1.17
C GLN A 56 -2.99 -5.32 -0.55
N GLY A 57 -2.98 -4.25 -1.36
CA GLY A 57 -2.91 -2.88 -0.86
C GLY A 57 -4.06 -2.55 0.10
N PHE A 58 -5.26 -3.07 -0.18
CA PHE A 58 -6.41 -2.89 0.73
C PHE A 58 -6.23 -3.65 2.04
N LEU A 59 -5.71 -4.88 2.02
CA LEU A 59 -5.43 -5.66 3.22
C LEU A 59 -4.32 -5.03 4.08
N ILE A 60 -3.26 -4.50 3.46
CA ILE A 60 -2.16 -3.83 4.16
C ILE A 60 -2.66 -2.59 4.90
N VAL A 61 -3.56 -1.81 4.29
CA VAL A 61 -4.11 -0.57 4.89
C VAL A 61 -5.34 -0.83 5.78
N ALA A 62 -5.93 -2.02 5.71
CA ALA A 62 -7.13 -2.42 6.47
C ALA A 62 -7.10 -2.05 7.97
N PRO A 63 -6.04 -2.31 8.76
CA PRO A 63 -6.05 -1.99 10.19
C PRO A 63 -6.27 -0.49 10.47
N VAL A 64 -5.62 0.39 9.69
CA VAL A 64 -5.79 1.84 9.79
C VAL A 64 -7.18 2.26 9.28
N GLY A 65 -7.65 1.64 8.19
CA GLY A 65 -9.00 1.88 7.66
C GLY A 65 -10.10 1.54 8.65
N ILE A 66 -9.99 0.40 9.33
CA ILE A 66 -10.93 -0.06 10.36
C ILE A 66 -10.89 0.88 11.57
N LEU A 67 -9.70 1.25 12.04
CA LEU A 67 -9.54 2.22 13.13
C LEU A 67 -10.26 3.55 12.80
N MET A 68 -10.04 4.07 11.60
CA MET A 68 -10.65 5.32 11.14
C MET A 68 -12.17 5.19 10.97
N PHE A 69 -12.64 4.03 10.52
CA PHE A 69 -14.06 3.72 10.42
C PHE A 69 -14.73 3.73 11.80
N VAL A 70 -14.17 2.99 12.77
CA VAL A 70 -14.67 2.95 14.15
C VAL A 70 -14.64 4.35 14.76
N ALA A 71 -13.54 5.08 14.62
CA ALA A 71 -13.42 6.46 15.11
C ALA A 71 -14.51 7.39 14.53
N THR A 72 -14.82 7.23 13.24
CA THR A 72 -15.86 8.03 12.58
C THR A 72 -17.25 7.69 13.12
N VAL A 73 -17.54 6.41 13.33
CA VAL A 73 -18.81 5.96 13.94
C VAL A 73 -18.93 6.45 15.39
N THR A 74 -17.86 6.34 16.18
CA THR A 74 -17.83 6.84 17.57
C THR A 74 -18.12 8.34 17.62
N LEU A 75 -17.45 9.12 16.77
CA LEU A 75 -17.71 10.56 16.66
C LEU A 75 -19.17 10.84 16.28
N LEU A 76 -19.73 10.07 15.33
CA LEU A 76 -21.13 10.21 14.91
C LEU A 76 -22.10 9.99 16.08
N VAL A 77 -21.87 8.96 16.89
CA VAL A 77 -22.68 8.66 18.07
C VAL A 77 -22.52 9.72 19.16
N SER A 78 -21.29 10.16 19.44
CA SER A 78 -21.03 11.20 20.46
C SER A 78 -21.75 12.51 20.15
N MET A 79 -21.82 12.90 18.87
CA MET A 79 -22.53 14.13 18.49
C MET A 79 -24.04 14.04 18.64
N ARG A 80 -24.62 12.83 18.51
CA ARG A 80 -26.03 12.62 18.83
C ARG A 80 -26.31 12.90 20.31
N THR A 81 -25.35 12.64 21.19
CA THR A 81 -25.49 12.85 22.65
C THR A 81 -25.13 14.26 23.12
N ALA A 82 -24.24 14.96 22.40
CA ALA A 82 -23.79 16.31 22.74
C ALA A 82 -23.71 17.18 21.46
N PRO A 83 -24.82 17.82 21.04
CA PRO A 83 -24.86 18.59 19.79
C PRO A 83 -23.98 19.85 19.81
N GLN A 84 -23.57 20.32 20.99
CA GLN A 84 -22.58 21.40 21.16
C GLN A 84 -21.15 21.00 20.75
N PHE A 85 -20.86 19.69 20.61
CA PHE A 85 -19.57 19.20 20.14
C PHE A 85 -19.45 19.50 18.64
N ASN A 86 -18.98 20.69 18.31
CA ASN A 86 -18.95 21.18 16.93
C ASN A 86 -17.99 20.32 16.07
N PHE A 87 -18.55 19.68 15.03
CA PHE A 87 -17.87 18.77 14.10
C PHE A 87 -16.60 19.39 13.48
N MET A 88 -16.62 20.72 13.29
CA MET A 88 -15.56 21.46 12.64
C MET A 88 -14.32 21.66 13.53
N THR A 89 -14.53 21.90 14.83
CA THR A 89 -13.42 22.21 15.75
C THR A 89 -12.74 20.95 16.28
N TYR A 90 -13.53 19.93 16.64
CA TYR A 90 -12.99 18.74 17.32
C TYR A 90 -12.93 17.51 16.42
N GLY A 91 -13.86 17.38 15.47
CA GLY A 91 -13.95 16.18 14.62
C GLY A 91 -12.77 16.03 13.66
N MET A 92 -12.25 17.13 13.10
CA MET A 92 -11.07 17.08 12.23
C MET A 92 -9.80 16.79 13.03
N THR A 93 -9.59 17.52 14.12
CA THR A 93 -8.43 17.34 15.02
C THR A 93 -8.35 15.92 15.56
N LEU A 94 -9.47 15.35 16.02
CA LEU A 94 -9.49 13.98 16.53
C LEU A 94 -9.19 12.95 15.43
N ARG A 95 -9.78 13.12 14.24
CA ARG A 95 -9.47 12.23 13.09
C ARG A 95 -8.01 12.30 12.67
N LEU A 96 -7.40 13.48 12.74
CA LEU A 96 -5.99 13.66 12.41
C LEU A 96 -5.09 12.97 13.43
N VAL A 97 -5.37 13.14 14.73
CA VAL A 97 -4.65 12.47 15.83
C VAL A 97 -4.81 10.95 15.73
N LEU A 98 -6.02 10.45 15.51
CA LEU A 98 -6.28 9.00 15.41
C LEU A 98 -5.70 8.40 14.11
N GLY A 99 -5.76 9.13 13.01
CA GLY A 99 -5.18 8.69 11.73
C GLY A 99 -3.65 8.61 11.79
N LEU A 100 -2.98 9.66 12.29
CA LEU A 100 -1.53 9.67 12.44
C LEU A 100 -1.06 8.71 13.54
N GLY A 101 -1.74 8.71 14.70
CA GLY A 101 -1.45 7.79 15.79
C GLY A 101 -1.65 6.33 15.40
N GLY A 102 -2.73 6.04 14.67
CA GLY A 102 -3.00 4.72 14.10
C GLY A 102 -1.94 4.31 13.09
N LEU A 103 -1.54 5.22 12.19
CA LEU A 103 -0.48 4.95 11.22
C LEU A 103 0.84 4.61 11.91
N LEU A 104 1.23 5.34 12.96
CA LEU A 104 2.43 5.07 13.74
C LEU A 104 2.35 3.75 14.51
N LEU A 105 1.18 3.45 15.09
CA LEU A 105 0.95 2.22 15.85
C LEU A 105 1.00 0.98 14.96
N PHE A 106 0.38 1.04 13.78
CA PHE A 106 0.34 -0.06 12.82
C PHE A 106 1.50 -0.03 11.80
N PHE A 107 2.39 0.95 11.89
CA PHE A 107 3.56 1.05 11.01
C PHE A 107 4.39 -0.25 10.92
N PRO A 108 4.76 -0.92 12.04
CA PRO A 108 5.56 -2.15 11.95
C PRO A 108 4.82 -3.28 11.23
N ASP A 109 3.51 -3.43 11.46
CA ASP A 109 2.70 -4.45 10.78
C ASP A 109 2.53 -4.17 9.28
N ILE A 110 2.33 -2.89 8.92
CA ILE A 110 2.27 -2.44 7.53
C ILE A 110 3.61 -2.71 6.84
N TYR A 111 4.72 -2.37 7.50
CA TYR A 111 6.07 -2.59 6.98
C TYR A 111 6.35 -4.08 6.71
N LEU A 112 6.05 -4.94 7.69
CA LEU A 112 6.25 -6.39 7.56
C LEU A 112 5.37 -6.99 6.44
N SER A 113 4.10 -6.58 6.38
CA SER A 113 3.16 -7.05 5.36
C SER A 113 3.59 -6.60 3.96
N LEU A 114 4.06 -5.36 3.82
CA LEU A 114 4.59 -4.84 2.56
C LEU A 114 5.85 -5.59 2.12
N GLN A 115 6.78 -5.86 3.04
CA GLN A 115 7.99 -6.63 2.74
C GLN A 115 7.65 -8.05 2.25
N THR A 116 6.75 -8.73 2.96
CA THR A 116 6.31 -10.09 2.61
C THR A 116 5.65 -10.12 1.22
N PHE A 117 4.78 -9.16 0.93
CA PHE A 117 4.14 -9.06 -0.38
C PHE A 117 5.16 -8.80 -1.50
N LEU A 118 6.14 -7.92 -1.28
CA LEU A 118 7.16 -7.62 -2.29
C LEU A 118 8.07 -8.83 -2.58
N GLN A 119 8.39 -9.64 -1.56
CA GLN A 119 9.15 -10.88 -1.74
C GLN A 119 8.37 -11.88 -2.59
N GLN A 120 7.08 -12.07 -2.30
CA GLN A 120 6.20 -12.95 -3.09
C GLN A 120 6.09 -12.49 -4.56
N MET A 121 5.95 -11.17 -4.78
CA MET A 121 5.91 -10.59 -6.12
C MET A 121 7.23 -10.82 -6.89
N ALA A 122 8.38 -10.71 -6.21
CA ALA A 122 9.68 -10.95 -6.83
C ALA A 122 9.85 -12.42 -7.23
N GLU A 123 9.42 -13.36 -6.38
CA GLU A 123 9.46 -14.79 -6.68
C GLU A 123 8.55 -15.17 -7.86
N GLU A 124 7.32 -14.66 -7.88
CA GLU A 124 6.38 -14.95 -8.96
C GLU A 124 6.80 -14.32 -10.29
N SER A 125 7.42 -13.13 -10.26
CA SER A 125 7.98 -12.50 -11.46
C SER A 125 9.08 -13.34 -12.11
N LEU A 126 9.83 -14.12 -11.33
CA LEU A 126 10.85 -15.02 -11.85
C LEU A 126 10.25 -16.31 -12.42
N ASN A 127 9.11 -16.75 -11.88
CA ASN A 127 8.46 -18.00 -12.28
C ASN A 127 7.53 -17.84 -13.51
N HIS A 128 7.04 -16.62 -13.77
CA HIS A 128 6.17 -16.28 -14.91
C HIS A 128 6.85 -15.40 -15.99
N GLY A 129 8.14 -15.11 -15.84
CA GLY A 129 8.93 -14.25 -16.75
C GLY A 129 9.44 -14.98 -17.99
#